data_AF-A0A4Q3NFN3-F1
#
_entry.id   AF-A0A4Q3NFN3-F1
#
_cell.length_a   1.000
_cell.length_b   1.000
_cell.length_c   1.000
_cell.angle_alpha   90.00
_cell.angle_beta   90.00
_cell.angle_gamma   90.00
#
_symmetry.space_group_name_H-M   'P 1'
#
loop_
_entity.id
_entity.type
_entity.pdbx_description
1 polymer ?
#
loop_
_entity_poly.entity_id
_entity_poly.type
_entity_poly.pdbx_seq_one_letter_code
_entity_poly.pdbx_strand_id
1 'polypeptide(L)' 'MHAAPLPANEPERLAALRQAHCAYAPREERFDRITRTLRRLLNVPIALI' A
#
# COMPACT_ATOMS: atom_id res chain seq x y z
N MET A 1 -9.14 -9.02 18.98
CA MET A 1 -8.50 -8.09 18.01
C MET A 1 -9.16 -6.74 18.17
N HIS A 2 -8.41 -5.68 18.51
CA HIS A 2 -8.93 -4.31 18.55
C HIS A 2 -8.87 -3.71 17.15
N ALA A 3 -10.00 -3.19 16.65
CA ALA A 3 -10.02 -2.48 15.37
C ALA A 3 -9.29 -1.15 15.50
N ALA A 4 -8.52 -0.78 14.47
CA ALA A 4 -7.95 0.55 14.38
C ALA A 4 -9.08 1.59 14.25
N PRO A 5 -8.95 2.78 14.87
CA PRO A 5 -9.94 3.83 14.71
C PRO A 5 -9.98 4.33 13.26
N LEU A 6 -11.18 4.62 12.77
CA LEU A 6 -11.35 5.27 11.47
C LEU A 6 -10.90 6.74 11.56
N PRO A 7 -10.24 7.28 10.52
CA PRO A 7 -9.92 8.69 10.48
C PRO A 7 -11.19 9.53 10.31
N ALA A 8 -11.14 10.79 10.74
CA ALA A 8 -12.28 11.70 10.67
C ALA A 8 -12.75 11.99 9.22
N ASN A 9 -11.84 11.89 8.25
CA ASN A 9 -12.07 12.13 6.83
C ASN A 9 -12.14 10.83 6.00
N GLU A 10 -12.67 9.77 6.60
CA GLU A 10 -12.80 8.46 5.92
C GLU A 10 -13.58 8.53 4.59
N PRO A 11 -14.68 9.31 4.44
CA PRO A 11 -15.37 9.46 3.16
C PRO A 11 -14.47 10.05 2.05
N GLU A 12 -13.74 11.11 2.36
CA GLU A 12 -12.82 11.78 1.42
C GLU A 12 -11.65 10.87 1.06
N ARG A 13 -11.11 10.14 2.05
CA ARG A 13 -10.03 9.17 1.83
C ARG A 13 -10.45 8.07 0.85
N LEU A 14 -11.65 7.52 1.03
CA LEU A 14 -12.18 6.48 0.14
C LEU A 14 -12.50 7.02 -1.26
N ALA A 15 -13.00 8.25 -1.37
CA ALA A 15 -13.23 8.90 -2.66
C ALA A 15 -11.91 9.10 -3.42
N ALA A 16 -10.87 9.60 -2.77
CA ALA A 16 -9.54 9.77 -3.35
C ALA A 16 -8.92 8.43 -3.78
N LEU A 17 -9.04 7.38 -2.96
CA LEU A 17 -8.55 6.03 -3.31
C LEU A 17 -9.22 5.48 -4.57
N ARG A 18 -10.53 5.66 -4.72
CA ARG A 18 -11.28 5.22 -5.91
C ARG A 18 -10.85 5.98 -7.16
N GLN A 19 -10.65 7.30 -7.05
CA GLN A 19 -10.18 8.15 -8.15
C GLN A 19 -8.74 7.85 -8.57
N ALA A 20 -7.90 7.36 -7.66
CA ALA A 20 -6.51 7.01 -7.96
C ALA A 20 -6.35 5.74 -8.83
N HIS A 21 -7.41 4.93 -8.96
CA HIS A 21 -7.42 3.68 -9.72
C HIS A 21 -6.31 2.67 -9.37
N CYS A 22 -5.68 2.79 -8.19
CA CYS A 22 -4.55 1.96 -7.79
C CYS A 22 -4.96 0.69 -7.02
N ALA A 23 -6.14 0.67 -6.39
CA ALA A 23 -6.57 -0.45 -5.52
C ALA A 23 -6.78 -1.78 -6.26
N TYR A 24 -7.14 -1.73 -7.54
CA TYR A 24 -7.41 -2.89 -8.39
C TYR A 24 -6.56 -2.90 -9.66
N ALA A 25 -5.46 -2.15 -9.66
CA ALA A 25 -4.54 -2.13 -10.78
C ALA A 25 -3.81 -3.48 -10.91
N PRO A 26 -3.48 -3.92 -12.14
CA PRO A 26 -2.57 -5.04 -12.33
C PRO A 26 -1.22 -4.79 -11.68
N ARG A 27 -0.51 -5.88 -11.37
CA ARG A 27 0.83 -5.82 -10.80
C ARG A 27 1.80 -5.14 -11.77
N GLU A 28 2.62 -4.24 -11.25
CA GLU A 28 3.66 -3.55 -12.02
C GLU A 28 5.07 -3.89 -11.49
N GLU A 29 5.98 -4.29 -12.38
CA GLU A 29 7.34 -4.70 -12.01
C GLU A 29 8.13 -3.61 -11.26
N ARG A 30 7.84 -2.33 -11.53
CA ARG A 30 8.48 -1.20 -10.85
C ARG A 30 8.31 -1.25 -9.34
N PHE A 31 7.12 -1.64 -8.84
CA PHE A 31 6.85 -1.73 -7.41
C PHE A 31 7.54 -2.96 -6.80
N ASP A 32 7.60 -4.07 -7.54
CA ASP A 32 8.34 -5.27 -7.12
C ASP A 32 9.84 -5.02 -6.98
N ARG A 33 10.41 -4.20 -7.87
CA ARG A 33 11.82 -3.84 -7.81
C ARG A 33 12.12 -3.02 -6.55
N ILE A 34 11.21 -2.14 -6.14
CA ILE A 34 11.34 -1.35 -4.90
C ILE A 34 11.31 -2.28 -3.69
N THR A 35 10.30 -3.13 -3.56
CA THR A 35 10.15 -4.04 -2.41
C THR A 35 11.29 -5.06 -2.34
N ARG A 36 11.75 -5.60 -3.47
CA ARG A 36 12.94 -6.48 -3.55
C ARG A 36 14.22 -5.79 -3.11
N THR A 37 14.36 -4.49 -3.38
CA THR A 37 15.51 -3.70 -2.94
C THR A 37 15.44 -3.44 -1.44
N LEU A 38 14.28 -2.96 -0.95
CA LEU A 38 14.06 -2.69 0.47
C LEU A 38 14.27 -3.94 1.34
N ARG A 39 13.73 -5.09 0.91
CA ARG A 39 13.90 -6.38 1.59
C ARG A 39 15.38 -6.73 1.82
N ARG A 40 16.21 -6.55 0.79
CA ARG A 40 17.65 -6.84 0.85
C ARG A 40 18.41 -5.84 1.71
N LEU A 41 18.10 -4.55 1.57
CA LEU A 41 18.77 -3.48 2.31
C LEU A 41 18.47 -3.52 3.80
N LEU A 42 17.24 -3.83 4.18
CA LEU A 42 16.79 -3.84 5.57
C LEU A 42 16.85 -5.22 6.22
N ASN A 43 17.24 -6.27 5.49
CA ASN A 43 17.29 -7.65 5.95
C ASN A 43 15.98 -8.13 6.61
N VAL A 44 14.84 -7.79 6.00
CA VAL A 44 13.50 -8.16 6.50
C VAL A 44 12.92 -9.33 5.70
N PRO A 45 12.06 -10.18 6.31
CA PRO A 45 11.44 -11.29 5.59
C PRO A 45 10.40 -10.82 4.56
N ILE A 46 9.73 -9.69 4.80
CA ILE A 46 8.61 -9.18 3.99
C ILE A 46 8.74 -7.66 3.85
N ALA A 47 8.51 -7.16 2.64
CA ALA A 47 8.34 -5.74 2.32
C ALA A 47 7.15 -5.61 1.35
N LEU A 48 6.25 -4.66 1.58
CA LEU A 48 5.01 -4.46 0.82
C LEU A 48 4.85 -2.99 0.44
N ILE A 49 4.33 -2.73 -0.75
CA ILE A 49 3.87 -1.41 -1.22
C ILE A 49 2.63 -1.58 -2.09
#